data_AF-A0AAD4C1S4-F1
#
_entry.id   AF-A0AAD4C1S4-F1
#
_cell.length_a   1.000
_cell.length_b   1.000
_cell.length_c   1.000
_cell.angle_alpha   90.00
_cell.angle_beta   90.00
_cell.angle_gamma   90.00
#
_symmetry.space_group_name_H-M   'P 1'
#
loop_
_entity.id
_entity.type
_entity.pdbx_description
1 polymer ?
#
loop_
_entity_poly.entity_id
_entity_poly.type
_entity_poly.pdbx_seq_one_letter_code
_entity_poly.pdbx_strand_id
1 'polypeptide(L)'
;MDLATLSACITANPSLQAISFDRLLQFLALVTAIRSDIALVQPSDHSPAATPEVLPHSAQVFLSHACGFSIDTVIQCWSAFKHLAWHSDETCALLRASPSTFHVYGIPHGFTARTLYPPTQHCPVPSCSRTLKGMRCKRMMRAQQRQCVLYTVSDGPLPIYTVHLSCEACEINYHYNFKVFKGERTYYGGIPDIIQVSEHQFLERQVIEMWMSLMDHWTSATSCADFYNVSMAKGNEPPPDWSFGFMLSSEHVWSGFYLHCLLEDAVERHECLIMNHTGDQKDRFNELVQARNQRMRIEGQPEITHFCDKCTRWFRGPNGHVNSKCSVVVTDGVCIGHPCCGSHNCKTPLKNNRDRFCPIHANLEHLCSIVGCDLPVVSGRLTCADPLHQALSQLATIDNDDDEFEIDPTGRVADAALHTSAQPATTHKKLRTKFTRSRTHNEQLAVAPCGMILGRDTMFGAEGVASVAEFLKRTFRMEAIKPDHIFFDNNCSLAQHVKLDPYFNNIGLSVDVFHFKCKHKETHTFCQENCNPAAFPELISDDGQGWYFNSSIAEQTNVWIGGYHAVGARRSLRLEMLVDKYDFFLDQMILRRNRMTRAKLDAQGARPSNWPV
;
A
#
# COMPACT_ATOMS: atom_id res chain seq x y z
N MET A 1 15.20 -31.61 -16.23
CA MET A 1 16.30 -32.51 -15.85
C MET A 1 16.53 -33.50 -16.97
N ASP A 2 17.69 -33.46 -17.61
CA ASP A 2 18.06 -34.52 -18.55
C ASP A 2 18.50 -35.77 -17.77
N LEU A 3 17.53 -36.65 -17.51
CA LEU A 3 17.74 -37.92 -16.83
C LEU A 3 18.76 -38.82 -17.56
N ALA A 4 18.94 -38.64 -18.88
CA ALA A 4 19.92 -39.38 -19.64
C ALA A 4 21.36 -38.97 -19.28
N THR A 5 21.62 -37.66 -19.12
CA THR A 5 22.92 -37.15 -18.66
C THR A 5 23.23 -37.61 -17.24
N LEU A 6 22.25 -37.58 -16.32
CA LEU A 6 22.43 -38.06 -14.95
C LEU A 6 22.74 -39.56 -14.91
N SER A 7 22.00 -40.36 -15.69
CA SER A 7 22.22 -41.81 -15.81
C SER A 7 23.59 -42.12 -16.40
N ALA A 8 24.02 -41.41 -17.44
CA ALA A 8 25.34 -41.57 -18.05
C ALA A 8 26.48 -41.26 -17.06
N CYS A 9 26.35 -40.20 -16.25
CA CYS A 9 27.32 -39.88 -15.19
C CYS A 9 27.40 -40.98 -14.13
N ILE A 10 26.27 -41.58 -13.74
CA ILE A 10 26.25 -42.69 -12.77
C ILE A 10 26.89 -43.95 -13.38
N THR A 11 26.58 -44.29 -14.63
CA THR A 11 27.16 -45.46 -15.30
C THR A 11 28.68 -45.34 -15.45
N ALA A 12 29.19 -44.13 -15.74
CA ALA A 12 30.61 -43.85 -15.86
C ALA A 12 31.39 -43.91 -14.54
N ASN A 13 30.71 -43.94 -13.39
CA ASN A 13 31.33 -43.94 -12.06
C ASN A 13 30.83 -45.14 -11.24
N PRO A 14 31.52 -46.30 -11.29
CA PRO A 14 31.06 -47.55 -10.66
C PRO A 14 30.80 -47.43 -9.16
N SER A 15 31.55 -46.57 -8.44
CA SER A 15 31.36 -46.34 -7.01
C SER A 15 30.05 -45.64 -6.67
N LEU A 16 29.44 -44.93 -7.62
CA LEU A 16 28.15 -44.24 -7.45
C LEU A 16 26.95 -45.15 -7.73
N GLN A 17 27.14 -46.28 -8.41
CA GLN A 17 26.07 -47.24 -8.71
C GLN A 17 25.49 -47.91 -7.46
N ALA A 18 26.28 -47.96 -6.37
CA ALA A 18 25.84 -48.50 -5.08
C ALA A 18 24.99 -47.52 -4.27
N ILE A 19 24.86 -46.26 -4.70
CA ILE A 19 24.11 -45.22 -4.01
C ILE A 19 22.71 -45.12 -4.61
N SER A 20 21.69 -45.01 -3.75
CA SER A 20 20.32 -44.84 -4.23
C SER A 20 20.15 -43.53 -5.01
N PHE A 21 19.33 -43.60 -6.06
CA PHE A 21 19.06 -42.46 -6.93
C PHE A 21 18.55 -41.24 -6.15
N ASP A 22 17.66 -41.43 -5.17
CA ASP A 22 17.12 -40.35 -4.34
C ASP A 22 18.20 -39.60 -3.55
N ARG A 23 19.23 -40.30 -3.04
CA ARG A 23 20.33 -39.67 -2.29
C ARG A 23 21.27 -38.90 -3.22
N LEU A 24 21.45 -39.37 -4.46
CA LEU A 24 22.20 -38.62 -5.48
C LEU A 24 21.45 -37.36 -5.90
N LEU A 25 20.12 -37.43 -6.05
CA LEU A 25 19.29 -36.26 -6.30
C LEU A 25 19.32 -35.27 -5.13
N GLN A 26 19.27 -35.76 -3.89
CA GLN A 26 19.41 -34.91 -2.70
C GLN A 26 20.77 -34.20 -2.68
N PHE A 27 21.86 -34.91 -2.98
CA PHE A 27 23.19 -34.31 -3.10
C PHE A 27 23.21 -33.18 -4.14
N LEU A 28 22.68 -33.43 -5.34
CA LEU A 28 22.59 -32.42 -6.40
C LEU A 28 21.76 -31.20 -5.97
N ALA A 29 20.62 -31.42 -5.30
CA ALA A 29 19.76 -30.36 -4.79
C ALA A 29 20.50 -29.47 -3.79
N LEU A 30 21.19 -30.09 -2.82
CA LEU A 30 21.92 -29.38 -1.76
C LEU A 30 23.12 -28.60 -2.32
N VAL A 31 23.93 -29.21 -3.18
CA VAL A 31 25.09 -28.55 -3.82
C VAL A 31 24.65 -27.36 -4.68
N THR A 32 23.58 -27.53 -5.45
CA THR A 32 23.04 -26.44 -6.28
C THR A 32 22.58 -25.28 -5.40
N ALA A 33 21.92 -25.56 -4.27
CA ALA A 33 21.44 -24.54 -3.34
C ALA A 33 22.59 -23.72 -2.71
N ILE A 34 23.74 -24.33 -2.43
CA ILE A 34 24.92 -23.66 -1.85
C ILE A 34 25.96 -23.22 -2.90
N ARG A 35 25.63 -23.28 -4.20
CA ARG A 35 26.56 -22.94 -5.31
C ARG A 35 27.21 -21.57 -5.12
N SER A 36 26.42 -20.56 -4.75
CA SER A 36 26.92 -19.20 -4.52
C SER A 36 27.85 -19.11 -3.31
N ASP A 37 27.59 -19.89 -2.26
CA ASP A 37 28.43 -19.95 -1.06
C ASP A 37 29.77 -20.65 -1.36
N ILE A 38 29.74 -21.74 -2.13
CA ILE A 38 30.94 -22.41 -2.65
C ILE A 38 31.74 -21.44 -3.52
N ALA A 39 31.06 -20.69 -4.39
CA ALA A 39 31.70 -19.69 -5.22
C ALA A 39 32.39 -18.67 -4.31
N LEU A 40 31.70 -18.06 -3.34
CA LEU A 40 32.18 -16.96 -2.53
C LEU A 40 33.58 -17.16 -1.92
N VAL A 41 33.92 -18.40 -1.53
CA VAL A 41 35.21 -18.74 -0.89
C VAL A 41 36.35 -19.08 -1.87
N GLN A 42 36.08 -19.08 -3.18
CA GLN A 42 37.11 -19.28 -4.20
C GLN A 42 38.02 -18.03 -4.32
N PRO A 43 39.24 -18.18 -4.89
CA PRO A 43 40.14 -17.07 -5.16
C PRO A 43 39.48 -15.92 -5.94
N SER A 44 39.95 -14.69 -5.71
CA SER A 44 39.33 -13.47 -6.27
C SER A 44 39.35 -13.38 -7.81
N ASP A 45 40.26 -14.11 -8.44
CA ASP A 45 40.47 -14.26 -9.88
C ASP A 45 39.74 -15.48 -10.47
N HIS A 46 39.18 -16.36 -9.63
CA HIS A 46 38.36 -17.47 -10.10
C HIS A 46 37.06 -16.95 -10.72
N SER A 47 36.86 -17.29 -11.99
CA SER A 47 35.65 -16.93 -12.73
C SER A 47 34.41 -17.62 -12.15
N PRO A 48 33.29 -16.91 -11.89
CA PRO A 48 32.05 -17.55 -11.43
C PRO A 48 31.50 -18.61 -12.39
N ALA A 49 31.76 -18.45 -13.69
CA ALA A 49 31.34 -19.40 -14.71
C ALA A 49 32.19 -20.68 -14.71
N ALA A 50 33.36 -20.67 -14.06
CA ALA A 50 34.20 -21.86 -13.96
C ALA A 50 33.76 -22.73 -12.77
N THR A 51 33.55 -24.02 -13.02
CA THR A 51 33.30 -25.00 -11.97
C THR A 51 34.51 -25.14 -11.05
N PRO A 52 34.36 -25.03 -9.72
CA PRO A 52 35.46 -25.28 -8.79
C PRO A 52 35.95 -26.73 -8.87
N GLU A 53 37.28 -26.90 -8.84
CA GLU A 53 37.86 -28.25 -8.83
C GLU A 53 37.62 -28.98 -7.51
N VAL A 54 37.69 -28.25 -6.39
CA VAL A 54 37.58 -28.82 -5.05
C VAL A 54 36.47 -28.11 -4.26
N LEU A 55 35.64 -28.90 -3.56
CA LEU A 55 34.66 -28.36 -2.64
C LEU A 55 35.33 -27.84 -1.36
N PRO A 56 34.89 -26.69 -0.81
CA PRO A 56 35.31 -26.23 0.51
C PRO A 56 35.03 -27.27 1.59
N HIS A 57 35.89 -27.35 2.61
CA HIS A 57 35.75 -28.36 3.68
C HIS A 57 34.39 -28.27 4.40
N SER A 58 33.89 -27.06 4.69
CA SER A 58 32.57 -26.86 5.29
C SER A 58 31.44 -27.46 4.44
N ALA A 59 31.50 -27.28 3.12
CA ALA A 59 30.53 -27.86 2.19
C ALA A 59 30.63 -29.40 2.17
N GLN A 60 31.85 -29.96 2.22
CA GLN A 60 32.04 -31.42 2.28
C GLN A 60 31.41 -32.03 3.54
N VAL A 61 31.65 -31.43 4.71
CA VAL A 61 31.10 -31.91 5.99
C VAL A 61 29.57 -31.79 6.00
N PHE A 62 29.03 -30.65 5.56
CA PHE A 62 27.59 -30.46 5.43
C PHE A 62 26.94 -31.53 4.53
N LEU A 63 27.46 -31.72 3.32
CA LEU A 63 26.91 -32.69 2.36
C LEU A 63 27.05 -34.13 2.85
N SER A 64 28.15 -34.44 3.54
CA SER A 64 28.37 -35.74 4.18
C SER A 64 27.27 -36.03 5.20
N HIS A 65 27.01 -35.10 6.12
CA HIS A 65 25.96 -35.27 7.13
C HIS A 65 24.56 -35.29 6.52
N ALA A 66 24.25 -34.33 5.65
CA ALA A 66 22.92 -34.16 5.07
C ALA A 66 22.50 -35.31 4.14
N CYS A 67 23.44 -35.87 3.40
CA CYS A 67 23.19 -37.02 2.52
C CYS A 67 23.48 -38.35 3.21
N GLY A 68 24.15 -38.40 4.37
CA GLY A 68 24.62 -39.61 5.05
C GLY A 68 25.82 -40.31 4.39
N PHE A 69 26.63 -39.57 3.65
CA PHE A 69 27.78 -40.06 2.90
C PHE A 69 29.07 -39.98 3.71
N SER A 70 30.07 -40.80 3.40
CA SER A 70 31.45 -40.50 3.82
C SER A 70 31.99 -39.29 3.04
N ILE A 71 33.03 -38.63 3.56
CA ILE A 71 33.68 -37.52 2.87
C ILE A 71 34.25 -37.97 1.51
N ASP A 72 34.81 -39.18 1.43
CA ASP A 72 35.31 -39.73 0.16
C ASP A 72 34.19 -39.90 -0.87
N THR A 73 33.02 -40.35 -0.45
CA THR A 73 31.84 -40.44 -1.32
C THR A 73 31.40 -39.06 -1.79
N VAL A 74 31.42 -38.04 -0.92
CA VAL A 74 31.11 -36.64 -1.32
C VAL A 74 32.08 -36.14 -2.39
N ILE A 75 33.39 -36.41 -2.24
CA ILE A 75 34.40 -36.02 -3.22
C ILE A 75 34.17 -36.74 -4.56
N GLN A 76 33.83 -38.03 -4.53
CA GLN A 76 33.49 -38.79 -5.75
C GLN A 76 32.23 -38.26 -6.43
N CYS A 77 31.17 -37.99 -5.65
CA CYS A 77 29.94 -37.37 -6.16
C CYS A 77 30.24 -36.00 -6.78
N TRP A 78 31.05 -35.16 -6.15
CA TRP A 78 31.46 -33.88 -6.73
C TRP A 78 32.23 -34.08 -8.04
N SER A 79 33.23 -34.95 -8.07
CA SER A 79 34.01 -35.23 -9.29
C SER A 79 33.11 -35.63 -10.46
N ALA A 80 32.12 -36.48 -10.21
CA ALA A 80 31.18 -36.96 -11.22
C ALA A 80 30.13 -35.91 -11.66
N PHE A 81 29.64 -35.09 -10.72
CA PHE A 81 28.49 -34.22 -10.94
C PHE A 81 28.81 -32.72 -10.97
N LYS A 82 30.06 -32.29 -10.74
CA LYS A 82 30.42 -30.87 -10.58
C LYS A 82 29.92 -29.98 -11.72
N HIS A 83 30.10 -30.41 -12.97
CA HIS A 83 29.67 -29.63 -14.13
C HIS A 83 28.14 -29.58 -14.26
N LEU A 84 27.46 -30.67 -13.91
CA LEU A 84 26.00 -30.74 -13.87
C LEU A 84 25.46 -29.81 -12.77
N ALA A 85 25.97 -29.89 -11.55
CA ALA A 85 25.53 -29.03 -10.45
C ALA A 85 25.85 -27.54 -10.68
N TRP A 86 26.94 -27.22 -11.40
CA TRP A 86 27.37 -25.83 -11.58
C TRP A 86 26.64 -25.08 -12.71
N HIS A 87 26.31 -25.75 -13.81
CA HIS A 87 25.80 -25.08 -15.03
C HIS A 87 24.32 -25.33 -15.33
N SER A 88 23.67 -26.29 -14.66
CA SER A 88 22.34 -26.76 -15.08
C SER A 88 21.21 -26.02 -14.36
N ASP A 89 21.18 -24.69 -14.46
CA ASP A 89 20.21 -23.86 -13.73
C ASP A 89 18.74 -24.28 -14.02
N GLU A 90 18.39 -24.63 -15.26
CA GLU A 90 17.04 -25.10 -15.61
C GLU A 90 16.75 -26.56 -15.18
N THR A 91 17.78 -27.39 -15.08
CA THR A 91 17.63 -28.83 -14.78
C THR A 91 17.56 -29.10 -13.28
N CYS A 92 18.29 -28.32 -12.47
CA CYS A 92 18.29 -28.41 -11.01
C CYS A 92 17.24 -27.51 -10.35
N ALA A 93 16.59 -26.56 -11.06
CA ALA A 93 15.50 -25.74 -10.52
C ALA A 93 14.31 -26.55 -9.99
N LEU A 94 14.10 -27.78 -10.49
CA LEU A 94 13.08 -28.72 -10.00
C LEU A 94 13.51 -29.46 -8.72
N LEU A 95 14.83 -29.56 -8.47
CA LEU A 95 15.39 -30.19 -7.28
C LEU A 95 15.41 -29.17 -6.14
N ARG A 96 14.34 -29.15 -5.35
CA ARG A 96 14.29 -28.33 -4.13
C ARG A 96 14.87 -29.13 -2.97
N ALA A 97 15.98 -28.66 -2.43
CA ALA A 97 16.48 -29.17 -1.17
C ALA A 97 15.51 -28.78 -0.04
N SER A 98 15.25 -29.71 0.88
CA SER A 98 14.34 -29.46 1.98
C SER A 98 14.90 -28.40 2.93
N PRO A 99 14.12 -27.34 3.28
CA PRO A 99 14.54 -26.37 4.30
C PRO A 99 14.88 -27.03 5.64
N SER A 100 14.22 -28.13 6.01
CA SER A 100 14.52 -28.88 7.23
C SER A 100 15.91 -29.50 7.23
N THR A 101 16.42 -29.94 6.06
CA THR A 101 17.78 -30.47 5.94
C THR A 101 18.82 -29.39 6.25
N PHE A 102 18.60 -28.17 5.77
CA PHE A 102 19.47 -27.04 6.10
C PHE A 102 19.36 -26.61 7.56
N HIS A 103 18.16 -26.64 8.13
CA HIS A 103 17.95 -26.31 9.54
C HIS A 103 18.80 -27.22 10.45
N VAL A 104 18.80 -28.53 10.18
CA VAL A 104 19.53 -29.51 11.00
C VAL A 104 21.02 -29.55 10.69
N TYR A 105 21.39 -29.61 9.41
CA TYR A 105 22.78 -29.89 9.01
C TYR A 105 23.51 -28.69 8.42
N GLY A 106 22.79 -27.72 7.84
CA GLY A 106 23.39 -26.58 7.13
C GLY A 106 23.84 -25.45 8.04
N ILE A 107 22.98 -25.04 8.97
CA ILE A 107 23.20 -23.88 9.85
C ILE A 107 24.48 -23.99 10.68
N PRO A 108 24.83 -25.14 11.28
CA PRO A 108 26.11 -25.31 12.00
C PRO A 108 27.34 -25.08 11.13
N HIS A 109 27.20 -25.15 9.80
CA HIS A 109 28.26 -24.95 8.83
C HIS A 109 28.13 -23.64 8.03
N GLY A 110 27.20 -22.76 8.41
CA GLY A 110 26.99 -21.46 7.78
C GLY A 110 26.17 -21.50 6.48
N PHE A 111 25.42 -22.58 6.25
CA PHE A 111 24.55 -22.72 5.07
C PHE A 111 23.07 -22.64 5.44
N THR A 112 22.31 -21.91 4.64
CA THR A 112 20.84 -21.84 4.73
C THR A 112 20.22 -22.33 3.44
N ALA A 113 18.95 -22.77 3.50
CA ALA A 113 18.22 -23.21 2.31
C ALA A 113 18.15 -22.15 1.22
N ARG A 114 18.24 -20.88 1.62
CA ARG A 114 18.35 -19.74 0.71
C ARG A 114 19.34 -18.72 1.27
N THR A 115 20.35 -18.39 0.48
CA THR A 115 21.27 -17.27 0.77
C THR A 115 21.03 -16.19 -0.28
N LEU A 116 20.80 -14.95 0.17
CA LEU A 116 20.51 -13.81 -0.70
C LEU A 116 21.80 -13.07 -1.05
N TYR A 117 22.11 -13.01 -2.35
CA TYR A 117 23.29 -12.34 -2.90
C TYR A 117 22.92 -11.12 -3.74
N PRO A 118 23.74 -10.06 -3.79
CA PRO A 118 23.53 -8.97 -4.72
C PRO A 118 23.54 -9.49 -6.17
N PRO A 119 22.87 -8.81 -7.12
CA PRO A 119 22.77 -9.28 -8.51
C PRO A 119 24.12 -9.49 -9.20
N THR A 120 25.17 -8.84 -8.71
CA THR A 120 26.52 -8.92 -9.27
C THR A 120 27.55 -9.17 -8.18
N GLN A 121 28.44 -10.14 -8.41
CA GLN A 121 29.60 -10.41 -7.53
C GLN A 121 30.85 -9.58 -7.90
N HIS A 122 30.77 -8.82 -8.99
CA HIS A 122 31.83 -7.97 -9.55
C HIS A 122 31.34 -6.53 -9.57
N CYS A 123 32.25 -5.56 -9.51
CA CYS A 123 31.86 -4.15 -9.64
C CYS A 123 31.38 -3.87 -11.07
N PRO A 124 30.09 -3.55 -11.30
CA PRO A 124 29.58 -3.26 -12.64
C PRO A 124 29.94 -1.84 -13.11
N VAL A 125 30.51 -0.99 -12.24
CA VAL A 125 30.77 0.42 -12.55
C VAL A 125 31.93 0.53 -13.56
N PRO A 126 31.69 1.03 -14.79
CA PRO A 126 32.73 1.13 -15.81
C PRO A 126 33.86 2.08 -15.42
N SER A 127 33.53 3.17 -14.73
CA SER A 127 34.46 4.20 -14.26
C SER A 127 35.23 3.81 -12.99
N CYS A 128 34.97 2.64 -12.40
CA CYS A 128 35.69 2.19 -11.21
C CYS A 128 37.17 1.95 -11.58
N SER A 129 38.08 2.45 -10.76
CA SER A 129 39.53 2.32 -10.99
C SER A 129 39.99 0.85 -11.13
N ARG A 130 39.27 -0.09 -10.51
CA ARG A 130 39.51 -1.53 -10.70
C ARG A 130 39.12 -2.01 -12.08
N THR A 131 37.95 -1.59 -12.57
CA THR A 131 37.47 -1.90 -13.92
C THR A 131 38.46 -1.37 -14.96
N LEU A 132 38.93 -0.12 -14.77
CA LEU A 132 39.92 0.52 -15.64
C LEU A 132 41.27 -0.21 -15.65
N LYS A 133 41.68 -0.80 -14.52
CA LYS A 133 42.91 -1.61 -14.41
C LYS A 133 42.75 -3.06 -14.90
N GLY A 134 41.70 -3.36 -15.67
CA GLY A 134 41.43 -4.71 -16.18
C GLY A 134 40.97 -5.72 -15.14
N MET A 135 40.64 -5.29 -13.90
CA MET A 135 40.19 -6.16 -12.82
C MET A 135 38.66 -6.33 -12.78
N ARG A 136 37.98 -6.12 -13.92
CA ARG A 136 36.51 -6.21 -14.04
C ARG A 136 35.98 -7.61 -13.69
N CYS A 137 36.77 -8.65 -13.97
CA CYS A 137 36.45 -10.04 -13.67
C CYS A 137 36.90 -10.48 -12.27
N LYS A 138 37.46 -9.58 -11.46
CA LYS A 138 37.83 -9.89 -10.07
C LYS A 138 36.70 -9.54 -9.12
N ARG A 139 36.42 -10.42 -8.18
CA ARG A 139 35.33 -10.24 -7.20
C ARG A 139 35.52 -9.01 -6.31
N MET A 140 34.40 -8.56 -5.75
CA MET A 140 34.38 -7.53 -4.72
C MET A 140 35.18 -7.98 -3.49
N MET A 141 35.86 -7.03 -2.84
CA MET A 141 36.89 -7.31 -1.84
C MET A 141 36.33 -7.75 -0.48
N ARG A 142 35.21 -7.16 -0.07
CA ARG A 142 34.64 -7.41 1.25
C ARG A 142 33.27 -8.04 1.10
N ALA A 143 33.14 -9.25 1.62
CA ALA A 143 31.86 -9.91 1.81
C ALA A 143 31.48 -9.86 3.29
N GLN A 144 30.27 -9.42 3.59
CA GLN A 144 29.70 -9.51 4.93
C GLN A 144 28.42 -10.35 4.87
N GLN A 145 28.41 -11.45 5.59
CA GLN A 145 27.23 -12.29 5.77
C GLN A 145 26.48 -11.86 7.04
N ARG A 146 25.15 -11.83 6.98
CA ARG A 146 24.28 -11.51 8.14
C ARG A 146 23.12 -12.50 8.24
N GLN A 147 22.79 -12.92 9.46
CA GLN A 147 21.57 -13.68 9.74
C GLN A 147 20.35 -12.79 9.50
N CYS A 148 19.32 -13.35 8.90
CA CYS A 148 18.04 -12.71 8.56
C CYS A 148 16.90 -13.74 8.59
N VAL A 149 15.67 -13.27 8.41
CA VAL A 149 14.47 -14.11 8.28
C VAL A 149 13.80 -13.82 6.94
N LEU A 150 13.46 -14.88 6.21
CA LEU A 150 12.67 -14.81 4.98
C LEU A 150 11.28 -15.39 5.22
N TYR A 151 10.26 -14.58 4.99
CA TYR A 151 8.87 -15.01 5.04
C TYR A 151 8.40 -15.43 3.65
N THR A 152 7.97 -16.68 3.52
CA THR A 152 7.56 -17.30 2.25
C THR A 152 6.12 -17.77 2.32
N VAL A 153 5.46 -17.85 1.17
CA VAL A 153 4.11 -18.44 1.10
C VAL A 153 4.16 -19.96 1.31
N SER A 154 5.17 -20.61 0.73
CA SER A 154 5.22 -22.07 0.65
C SER A 154 5.80 -22.74 1.88
N ASP A 155 6.84 -22.18 2.49
CA ASP A 155 7.61 -22.86 3.54
C ASP A 155 7.48 -22.18 4.91
N GLY A 156 6.73 -21.08 5.00
CA GLY A 156 6.67 -20.24 6.19
C GLY A 156 7.94 -19.41 6.38
N PRO A 157 8.24 -18.93 7.59
CA PRO A 157 9.46 -18.22 7.91
C PRO A 157 10.66 -19.17 7.87
N LEU A 158 11.74 -18.72 7.23
CA LEU A 158 12.98 -19.45 7.06
C LEU A 158 14.17 -18.64 7.58
N PRO A 159 15.14 -19.27 8.26
CA PRO A 159 16.41 -18.64 8.54
C PRO A 159 17.21 -18.53 7.24
N ILE A 160 17.67 -17.31 6.92
CA ILE A 160 18.45 -17.05 5.72
C ILE A 160 19.69 -16.22 6.03
N TYR A 161 20.72 -16.39 5.22
CA TYR A 161 21.80 -15.42 5.18
C TYR A 161 21.58 -14.40 4.07
N THR A 162 21.91 -13.14 4.34
CA THR A 162 22.12 -12.11 3.32
C THR A 162 23.60 -11.80 3.22
N VAL A 163 24.11 -11.68 2.00
CA VAL A 163 25.49 -11.31 1.72
C VAL A 163 25.51 -9.91 1.16
N HIS A 164 26.31 -9.04 1.77
CA HIS A 164 26.62 -7.71 1.25
C HIS A 164 28.02 -7.72 0.67
N LEU A 165 28.18 -7.16 -0.53
CA LEU A 165 29.45 -7.10 -1.22
C LEU A 165 29.87 -5.64 -1.39
N SER A 166 31.06 -5.28 -0.93
CA SER A 166 31.56 -3.90 -1.05
C SER A 166 32.78 -3.84 -1.95
N CYS A 167 32.81 -2.80 -2.79
CA CYS A 167 33.97 -2.46 -3.60
C CYS A 167 34.78 -1.37 -2.89
N GLU A 168 36.00 -1.67 -2.44
CA GLU A 168 36.86 -0.67 -1.76
C GLU A 168 37.34 0.46 -2.68
N ALA A 169 37.24 0.28 -3.99
CA ALA A 169 37.72 1.27 -4.96
C ALA A 169 36.68 2.35 -5.30
N CYS A 170 35.39 1.97 -5.39
CA CYS A 170 34.30 2.93 -5.63
C CYS A 170 33.41 3.14 -4.40
N GLU A 171 33.69 2.46 -3.29
CA GLU A 171 33.00 2.56 -2.01
C GLU A 171 31.50 2.21 -2.05
N ILE A 172 31.03 1.59 -3.14
CA ILE A 172 29.65 1.13 -3.25
C ILE A 172 29.49 -0.18 -2.49
N ASN A 173 28.47 -0.24 -1.65
CA ASN A 173 28.02 -1.45 -0.95
C ASN A 173 26.78 -2.01 -1.65
N TYR A 174 26.88 -3.23 -2.16
CA TYR A 174 25.84 -3.91 -2.90
C TYR A 174 25.10 -4.85 -1.96
N HIS A 175 23.80 -4.62 -1.80
CA HIS A 175 22.86 -5.49 -1.10
C HIS A 175 22.03 -6.28 -2.11
N TYR A 176 21.16 -7.15 -1.60
CA TYR A 176 20.27 -7.98 -2.42
C TYR A 176 19.33 -7.14 -3.32
N ASN A 177 18.59 -6.17 -2.76
CA ASN A 177 17.62 -5.37 -3.53
C ASN A 177 18.14 -4.03 -4.04
N PHE A 178 19.21 -3.51 -3.43
CA PHE A 178 19.70 -2.15 -3.70
C PHE A 178 21.21 -2.06 -3.52
N LYS A 179 21.79 -0.97 -3.99
CA LYS A 179 23.16 -0.55 -3.68
C LYS A 179 23.14 0.71 -2.82
N VAL A 180 24.18 0.91 -2.03
CA VAL A 180 24.38 2.09 -1.20
C VAL A 180 25.65 2.80 -1.61
N PHE A 181 25.55 4.10 -1.84
CA PHE A 181 26.69 4.97 -2.11
C PHE A 181 26.47 6.33 -1.45
N LYS A 182 27.45 6.78 -0.64
CA LYS A 182 27.40 8.10 0.05
C LYS A 182 26.10 8.38 0.81
N GLY A 183 25.56 7.38 1.51
CA GLY A 183 24.33 7.52 2.30
C GLY A 183 23.03 7.46 1.48
N GLU A 184 23.11 7.26 0.17
CA GLU A 184 21.96 7.06 -0.71
C GLU A 184 21.80 5.58 -1.06
N ARG A 185 20.55 5.10 -1.02
CA ARG A 185 20.13 3.76 -1.42
C ARG A 185 19.43 3.82 -2.78
N THR A 186 19.96 3.09 -3.75
CA THR A 186 19.38 2.96 -5.11
C THR A 186 18.97 1.52 -5.38
N TYR A 187 17.70 1.27 -5.68
CA TYR A 187 17.21 -0.06 -6.08
C TYR A 187 17.63 -0.39 -7.52
N TYR A 188 17.89 -1.67 -7.82
CA TYR A 188 18.47 -2.07 -9.12
C TYR A 188 17.50 -1.98 -10.32
N GLY A 189 16.20 -1.83 -10.08
CA GLY A 189 15.15 -1.74 -11.09
C GLY A 189 14.15 -2.89 -11.00
N GLY A 190 12.93 -2.65 -11.47
CA GLY A 190 11.82 -3.59 -11.34
C GLY A 190 11.35 -3.77 -9.89
N ILE A 191 10.46 -4.75 -9.70
CA ILE A 191 9.98 -5.16 -8.37
C ILE A 191 10.54 -6.55 -8.08
N PRO A 192 11.43 -6.70 -7.08
CA PRO A 192 12.09 -7.97 -6.82
C PRO A 192 11.12 -8.99 -6.19
N ASP A 193 11.37 -10.28 -6.43
CA ASP A 193 10.56 -11.39 -5.89
C ASP A 193 10.69 -11.53 -4.37
N ILE A 194 11.78 -11.03 -3.80
CA ILE A 194 12.00 -10.95 -2.35
C ILE A 194 12.36 -9.50 -2.02
N ILE A 195 11.67 -8.93 -1.05
CA ILE A 195 11.81 -7.53 -0.65
C ILE A 195 12.34 -7.47 0.78
N GLN A 196 13.43 -6.74 0.97
CA GLN A 196 13.96 -6.38 2.28
C GLN A 196 13.12 -5.26 2.90
N VAL A 197 12.24 -5.59 3.86
CA VAL A 197 11.33 -4.61 4.48
C VAL A 197 11.91 -4.00 5.77
N SER A 198 12.90 -4.65 6.35
CA SER A 198 13.60 -4.22 7.56
C SER A 198 15.07 -4.63 7.48
N GLU A 199 15.90 -4.25 8.45
CA GLU A 199 17.34 -4.58 8.42
C GLU A 199 17.57 -6.09 8.31
N HIS A 200 16.76 -6.91 8.98
CA HIS A 200 16.92 -8.38 9.06
C HIS A 200 15.72 -9.18 8.55
N GLN A 201 14.69 -8.53 8.00
CA GLN A 201 13.46 -9.19 7.57
C GLN A 201 13.23 -8.99 6.07
N PHE A 202 13.01 -10.13 5.40
CA PHE A 202 12.78 -10.24 3.97
C PHE A 202 11.46 -10.97 3.74
N LEU A 203 10.72 -10.55 2.71
CA LEU A 203 9.45 -11.18 2.37
C LEU A 203 9.41 -11.49 0.90
N GLU A 204 8.85 -12.64 0.55
CA GLU A 204 8.42 -12.86 -0.82
C GLU A 204 7.37 -11.82 -1.21
N ARG A 205 7.48 -11.31 -2.43
CA ARG A 205 6.56 -10.36 -3.04
C ARG A 205 5.11 -10.86 -2.96
N GLN A 206 4.91 -12.17 -3.15
CA GLN A 206 3.60 -12.81 -3.07
C GLN A 206 2.93 -12.67 -1.69
N VAL A 207 3.72 -12.68 -0.60
CA VAL A 207 3.19 -12.44 0.76
C VAL A 207 2.65 -11.01 0.87
N ILE A 208 3.39 -10.04 0.32
CA ILE A 208 2.99 -8.63 0.32
C ILE A 208 1.74 -8.40 -0.54
N GLU A 209 1.70 -8.98 -1.74
CA GLU A 209 0.55 -8.88 -2.66
C GLU A 209 -0.71 -9.51 -2.07
N MET A 210 -0.57 -10.65 -1.38
CA MET A 210 -1.68 -11.25 -0.62
C MET A 210 -2.23 -10.29 0.43
N TRP A 211 -1.36 -9.63 1.22
CA TRP A 211 -1.82 -8.65 2.20
C TRP A 211 -2.51 -7.46 1.55
N MET A 212 -2.00 -6.97 0.42
CA MET A 212 -2.66 -5.91 -0.32
C MET A 212 -4.07 -6.31 -0.75
N SER A 213 -4.28 -7.55 -1.18
CA SER A 213 -5.62 -8.08 -1.47
C SER A 213 -6.50 -8.17 -0.22
N LEU A 214 -5.95 -8.57 0.93
CA LEU A 214 -6.68 -8.57 2.21
C LEU A 214 -7.03 -7.16 2.67
N MET A 215 -6.13 -6.19 2.46
CA MET A 215 -6.32 -4.78 2.78
C MET A 215 -7.37 -4.10 1.87
N ASP A 216 -7.50 -4.52 0.61
CA ASP A 216 -8.63 -4.10 -0.26
C ASP A 216 -9.99 -4.51 0.31
N HIS A 217 -10.00 -5.53 1.18
CA HIS A 217 -11.16 -6.02 1.93
C HIS A 217 -11.07 -5.65 3.43
N TRP A 218 -10.47 -4.49 3.72
CA TRP A 218 -10.45 -3.83 5.05
C TRP A 218 -9.72 -4.59 6.15
N THR A 219 -8.86 -5.54 5.80
CA THR A 219 -8.02 -6.24 6.78
C THR A 219 -6.92 -5.30 7.29
N SER A 220 -6.76 -5.20 8.61
CA SER A 220 -5.71 -4.38 9.21
C SER A 220 -4.31 -4.96 8.98
N ALA A 221 -3.26 -4.14 9.08
CA ALA A 221 -1.88 -4.63 9.00
C ALA A 221 -1.54 -5.63 10.12
N THR A 222 -2.07 -5.42 11.33
CA THR A 222 -1.94 -6.37 12.44
C THR A 222 -2.60 -7.70 12.10
N SER A 223 -3.83 -7.68 11.58
CA SER A 223 -4.53 -8.89 11.15
C SER A 223 -3.82 -9.60 9.99
N CYS A 224 -3.18 -8.87 9.08
CA CYS A 224 -2.34 -9.45 8.02
C CYS A 224 -1.12 -10.19 8.60
N ALA A 225 -0.48 -9.59 9.61
CA ALA A 225 0.65 -10.22 10.31
C ALA A 225 0.21 -11.47 11.08
N ASP A 226 -0.90 -11.37 11.83
CA ASP A 226 -1.46 -12.49 12.59
C ASP A 226 -1.90 -13.63 11.67
N PHE A 227 -2.55 -13.31 10.54
CA PHE A 227 -2.92 -14.29 9.53
C PHE A 227 -1.70 -15.06 9.03
N TYR A 228 -0.60 -14.37 8.72
CA TYR A 228 0.63 -15.05 8.32
C TYR A 228 1.18 -15.94 9.46
N ASN A 229 1.29 -15.38 10.67
CA ASN A 229 1.87 -16.09 11.82
C ASN A 229 1.06 -17.36 12.20
N VAL A 230 -0.27 -17.32 12.07
CA VAL A 230 -1.14 -18.45 12.40
C VAL A 230 -1.27 -19.44 11.26
N SER A 231 -1.50 -18.95 10.03
CA SER A 231 -1.89 -19.80 8.90
C SER A 231 -0.75 -20.19 7.98
N MET A 232 0.33 -19.41 7.94
CA MET A 232 1.46 -19.61 7.02
C MET A 232 2.77 -19.96 7.70
N ALA A 233 2.92 -19.70 9.00
CA ALA A 233 4.19 -19.96 9.68
C ALA A 233 4.51 -21.45 9.85
N LYS A 234 3.54 -22.34 9.66
CA LYS A 234 3.70 -23.81 9.72
C LYS A 234 4.31 -24.35 11.02
N GLY A 235 4.24 -23.58 12.11
CA GLY A 235 4.88 -23.92 13.37
C GLY A 235 6.41 -23.93 13.29
N ASN A 236 7.01 -23.31 12.27
CA ASN A 236 8.46 -23.20 12.17
C ASN A 236 9.01 -22.36 13.33
N GLU A 237 10.06 -22.88 13.95
CA GLU A 237 10.77 -22.20 15.02
C GLU A 237 12.18 -21.79 14.58
N PRO A 238 12.72 -20.67 15.10
CA PRO A 238 14.09 -20.29 14.84
C PRO A 238 15.05 -21.35 15.41
N PRO A 239 16.17 -21.63 14.72
CA PRO A 239 17.24 -22.46 15.26
C PRO A 239 17.78 -21.90 16.58
N PRO A 240 18.33 -22.74 17.48
CA PRO A 240 18.79 -22.30 18.81
C PRO A 240 19.79 -21.13 18.80
N ASP A 241 20.70 -21.09 17.83
CA ASP A 241 21.74 -20.05 17.71
C ASP A 241 21.37 -18.94 16.72
N TRP A 242 20.08 -18.80 16.38
CA TRP A 242 19.61 -17.78 15.45
C TRP A 242 19.22 -16.50 16.19
N SER A 243 19.76 -15.36 15.75
CA SER A 243 19.61 -14.08 16.45
C SER A 243 18.20 -13.46 16.34
N PHE A 244 17.31 -14.02 15.52
CA PHE A 244 16.03 -13.41 15.17
C PHE A 244 14.86 -14.39 15.31
N GLY A 245 13.78 -13.93 15.93
CA GLY A 245 12.53 -14.67 15.99
C GLY A 245 11.79 -14.69 14.65
N PHE A 246 10.87 -15.64 14.49
CA PHE A 246 10.08 -15.83 13.27
C PHE A 246 8.71 -15.14 13.31
N MET A 247 8.44 -14.33 14.32
CA MET A 247 7.18 -13.60 14.43
C MET A 247 7.16 -12.36 13.52
N LEU A 248 6.14 -12.25 12.69
CA LEU A 248 5.90 -11.12 11.82
C LEU A 248 5.07 -10.05 12.56
N SER A 249 5.38 -8.76 12.38
CA SER A 249 4.67 -7.64 13.00
C SER A 249 3.96 -6.77 11.96
N SER A 250 3.01 -5.94 12.41
CA SER A 250 2.34 -4.96 11.55
C SER A 250 3.31 -3.95 10.92
N GLU A 251 4.44 -3.64 11.56
CA GLU A 251 5.48 -2.76 11.00
C GLU A 251 6.15 -3.38 9.77
N HIS A 252 6.35 -4.70 9.76
CA HIS A 252 6.86 -5.41 8.58
C HIS A 252 5.85 -5.38 7.43
N VAL A 253 4.55 -5.53 7.75
CA VAL A 253 3.47 -5.41 6.77
C VAL A 253 3.45 -4.02 6.14
N TRP A 254 3.46 -2.97 6.95
CA TRP A 254 3.49 -1.58 6.46
C TRP A 254 4.74 -1.28 5.65
N SER A 255 5.91 -1.72 6.11
CA SER A 255 7.17 -1.50 5.38
C SER A 255 7.17 -2.22 4.03
N GLY A 256 6.63 -3.44 3.97
CA GLY A 256 6.43 -4.18 2.72
C GLY A 256 5.44 -3.48 1.79
N PHE A 257 4.31 -3.01 2.33
CA PHE A 257 3.31 -2.26 1.58
C PHE A 257 3.87 -0.99 0.94
N TYR A 258 4.49 -0.11 1.73
CA TYR A 258 5.04 1.16 1.22
C TYR A 258 6.12 0.92 0.19
N LEU A 259 7.07 0.02 0.48
CA LEU A 259 8.18 -0.24 -0.43
C LEU A 259 7.69 -0.85 -1.75
N HIS A 260 6.77 -1.81 -1.71
CA HIS A 260 6.21 -2.42 -2.92
C HIS A 260 5.45 -1.39 -3.77
N CYS A 261 4.55 -0.60 -3.18
CA CYS A 261 3.82 0.46 -3.89
C CYS A 261 4.75 1.55 -4.47
N LEU A 262 5.83 1.91 -3.76
CA LEU A 262 6.83 2.88 -4.25
C LEU A 262 7.69 2.31 -5.38
N LEU A 263 7.98 1.00 -5.36
CA LEU A 263 8.64 0.32 -6.47
C LEU A 263 7.71 0.22 -7.70
N GLU A 264 6.42 -0.06 -7.51
CA GLU A 264 5.41 0.00 -8.59
C GLU A 264 5.38 1.40 -9.23
N ASP A 265 5.28 2.47 -8.43
CA ASP A 265 5.30 3.86 -8.92
C ASP A 265 6.60 4.18 -9.69
N ALA A 266 7.76 3.75 -9.20
CA ALA A 266 9.02 3.97 -9.90
C ALA A 266 9.06 3.22 -11.25
N VAL A 267 8.55 1.99 -11.31
CA VAL A 267 8.48 1.19 -12.54
C VAL A 267 7.53 1.82 -13.55
N GLU A 268 6.35 2.28 -13.12
CA GLU A 268 5.38 2.98 -13.98
C GLU A 268 5.99 4.26 -14.59
N ARG A 269 6.91 4.92 -13.88
CA ARG A 269 7.63 6.11 -14.35
C ARG A 269 8.92 5.81 -15.12
N HIS A 270 9.23 4.54 -15.34
CA HIS A 270 10.49 4.08 -15.95
C HIS A 270 11.76 4.59 -15.24
N GLU A 271 11.70 4.68 -13.90
CA GLU A 271 12.79 5.14 -13.05
C GLU A 271 13.22 4.07 -12.03
N CYS A 272 14.37 4.31 -11.38
CA CYS A 272 14.78 3.54 -10.21
C CYS A 272 14.34 4.25 -8.92
N LEU A 273 13.91 3.48 -7.93
CA LEU A 273 13.63 4.02 -6.61
C LEU A 273 14.94 4.41 -5.91
N ILE A 274 15.01 5.65 -5.43
CA ILE A 274 16.15 6.21 -4.70
C ILE A 274 15.64 6.75 -3.36
N MET A 275 16.38 6.49 -2.28
CA MET A 275 16.04 7.00 -0.94
C MET A 275 17.28 7.17 -0.06
N ASN A 276 17.13 7.96 1.01
CA ASN A 276 18.14 8.03 2.06
C ASN A 276 18.34 6.67 2.73
N HIS A 277 19.60 6.23 2.83
CA HIS A 277 19.97 4.99 3.51
C HIS A 277 20.03 5.16 5.04
N THR A 278 20.39 6.36 5.50
CA THR A 278 20.56 6.71 6.91
C THR A 278 19.25 7.16 7.55
N GLY A 279 19.21 7.19 8.89
CA GLY A 279 18.05 7.65 9.66
C GLY A 279 17.14 6.52 10.16
N ASP A 280 16.09 6.90 10.89
CA ASP A 280 15.15 5.97 11.51
C ASP A 280 14.33 5.24 10.44
N GLN A 281 14.14 3.93 10.61
CA GLN A 281 13.36 3.11 9.68
C GLN A 281 11.92 3.58 9.52
N LYS A 282 11.30 4.10 10.59
CA LYS A 282 9.91 4.61 10.60
C LYS A 282 9.71 5.80 9.65
N ASP A 283 10.77 6.56 9.40
CA ASP A 283 10.75 7.81 8.62
C ASP A 283 11.27 7.65 7.20
N ARG A 284 11.89 6.50 6.90
CA ARG A 284 12.57 6.21 5.63
C ARG A 284 11.72 6.44 4.37
N PHE A 285 10.40 6.25 4.48
CA PHE A 285 9.47 6.39 3.35
C PHE A 285 8.81 7.76 3.25
N ASN A 286 8.93 8.63 4.26
CA ASN A 286 8.10 9.83 4.38
C ASN A 286 8.24 10.77 3.16
N GLU A 287 9.48 11.11 2.77
CA GLU A 287 9.75 12.01 1.64
C GLU A 287 9.22 11.45 0.32
N LEU A 288 9.36 10.14 0.10
CA LEU A 288 8.90 9.47 -1.12
C LEU A 288 7.37 9.38 -1.18
N VAL A 289 6.75 9.08 -0.04
CA VAL A 289 5.29 9.07 0.10
C VAL A 289 4.72 10.47 -0.18
N GLN A 290 5.33 11.52 0.38
CA GLN A 290 4.96 12.91 0.11
C GLN A 290 5.11 13.26 -1.37
N ALA A 291 6.24 12.92 -1.99
CA ALA A 291 6.48 13.17 -3.41
C ALA A 291 5.45 12.45 -4.29
N ARG A 292 5.11 11.20 -3.97
CA ARG A 292 4.05 10.45 -4.68
C ARG A 292 2.70 11.11 -4.50
N ASN A 293 2.31 11.49 -3.28
CA ASN A 293 1.01 12.15 -3.03
C ASN A 293 0.89 13.49 -3.77
N GLN A 294 1.97 14.26 -3.84
CA GLN A 294 2.00 15.50 -4.63
C GLN A 294 1.75 15.23 -6.13
N ARG A 295 2.38 14.19 -6.70
CA ARG A 295 2.09 13.77 -8.08
C ARG A 295 0.63 13.38 -8.25
N MET A 296 0.10 12.51 -7.39
CA MET A 296 -1.32 12.10 -7.45
C MET A 296 -2.28 13.30 -7.35
N ARG A 297 -1.95 14.33 -6.57
CA ARG A 297 -2.74 15.56 -6.47
C ARG A 297 -2.70 16.40 -7.75
N ILE A 298 -1.58 16.40 -8.47
CA ILE A 298 -1.38 17.18 -9.70
C ILE A 298 -1.90 16.40 -10.91
N GLU A 299 -1.59 15.12 -11.03
CA GLU A 299 -1.90 14.28 -12.19
C GLU A 299 -3.30 13.68 -12.10
N GLY A 300 -3.80 13.44 -10.87
CA GLY A 300 -5.06 12.75 -10.62
C GLY A 300 -4.91 11.23 -10.67
N GLN A 301 -6.03 10.53 -10.48
CA GLN A 301 -6.07 9.07 -10.63
C GLN A 301 -5.83 8.69 -12.10
N PRO A 302 -5.13 7.58 -12.42
CA PRO A 302 -4.89 7.15 -13.80
C PRO A 302 -6.16 6.92 -14.62
N GLU A 303 -7.27 6.60 -13.94
CA GLU A 303 -8.57 6.35 -14.57
C GLU A 303 -9.44 7.61 -14.66
N ILE A 304 -8.89 8.81 -14.43
CA ILE A 304 -9.64 10.07 -14.57
C ILE A 304 -10.20 10.29 -15.98
N THR A 305 -9.55 9.72 -16.99
CA THR A 305 -9.95 9.73 -18.41
C THR A 305 -10.84 8.55 -18.79
N HIS A 306 -11.25 7.72 -17.84
CA HIS A 306 -11.95 6.48 -18.13
C HIS A 306 -13.27 6.72 -18.87
N PHE A 307 -13.53 5.87 -19.87
CA PHE A 307 -14.87 5.69 -20.41
C PHE A 307 -15.13 4.23 -20.75
N CYS A 308 -16.40 3.85 -20.72
CA CYS A 308 -16.90 2.55 -21.18
C CYS A 308 -18.38 2.71 -21.55
N ASP A 309 -18.97 1.67 -22.14
CA ASP A 309 -20.39 1.70 -22.54
C ASP A 309 -21.37 1.84 -21.38
N LYS A 310 -20.92 1.65 -20.12
CA LYS A 310 -21.76 1.79 -18.93
C LYS A 310 -21.74 3.19 -18.33
N CYS A 311 -20.68 3.97 -18.58
CA CYS A 311 -20.56 5.35 -18.07
C CYS A 311 -20.60 6.41 -19.16
N THR A 312 -20.62 6.00 -20.43
CA THR A 312 -20.77 6.89 -21.58
C THR A 312 -21.82 6.32 -22.54
N ARG A 313 -22.84 7.13 -22.82
CA ARG A 313 -23.86 6.84 -23.82
C ARG A 313 -23.48 7.47 -25.15
N TRP A 314 -23.66 6.71 -26.23
CA TRP A 314 -23.33 7.15 -27.58
C TRP A 314 -24.62 7.30 -28.39
N PHE A 315 -24.86 8.49 -28.93
CA PHE A 315 -25.98 8.75 -29.81
C PHE A 315 -25.53 8.64 -31.26
N ARG A 316 -26.10 7.69 -31.99
CA ARG A 316 -25.74 7.43 -33.39
C ARG A 316 -26.76 8.01 -34.33
N GLY A 317 -26.29 8.60 -35.42
CA GLY A 317 -27.11 9.07 -36.52
C GLY A 317 -27.66 7.93 -37.38
N PRO A 318 -28.52 8.25 -38.38
CA PRO A 318 -29.12 7.26 -39.29
C PRO A 318 -28.10 6.44 -40.09
N ASN A 319 -26.88 6.94 -40.25
CA ASN A 319 -25.76 6.30 -40.93
C ASN A 319 -24.90 5.42 -40.00
N GLY A 320 -25.28 5.26 -38.73
CA GLY A 320 -24.54 4.48 -37.73
C GLY A 320 -23.32 5.17 -37.12
N HIS A 321 -22.96 6.37 -37.60
CA HIS A 321 -21.89 7.18 -37.01
C HIS A 321 -22.34 7.82 -35.70
N VAL A 322 -21.40 7.97 -34.76
CA VAL A 322 -21.66 8.67 -33.49
C VAL A 322 -21.80 10.16 -33.78
N ASN A 323 -22.99 10.71 -33.51
CA ASN A 323 -23.29 12.13 -33.65
C ASN A 323 -22.94 12.92 -32.37
N SER A 324 -23.17 12.32 -31.20
CA SER A 324 -22.85 12.92 -29.90
C SER A 324 -22.65 11.84 -28.82
N LYS A 325 -22.10 12.24 -27.67
CA LYS A 325 -21.98 11.40 -26.47
C LYS A 325 -22.64 12.10 -25.28
N CYS A 326 -22.96 11.32 -24.25
CA CYS A 326 -23.25 11.81 -22.90
C CYS A 326 -22.44 10.99 -21.90
N SER A 327 -21.68 11.67 -21.05
CA SER A 327 -20.86 11.11 -19.99
C SER A 327 -21.28 11.69 -18.64
N VAL A 328 -21.32 10.83 -17.62
CA VAL A 328 -21.83 11.19 -16.29
C VAL A 328 -20.79 10.87 -15.23
N VAL A 329 -20.70 11.74 -14.23
CA VAL A 329 -19.96 11.50 -12.99
C VAL A 329 -20.91 11.61 -11.82
N VAL A 330 -20.77 10.72 -10.84
CA VAL A 330 -21.50 10.77 -9.57
C VAL A 330 -20.52 11.16 -8.49
N THR A 331 -20.86 12.15 -7.66
CA THR A 331 -20.06 12.53 -6.50
C THR A 331 -20.87 12.39 -5.23
N ASP A 332 -20.21 11.88 -4.19
CA ASP A 332 -20.79 11.72 -2.86
C ASP A 332 -19.67 11.67 -1.80
N GLY A 333 -20.04 11.98 -0.57
CA GLY A 333 -19.17 12.01 0.59
C GLY A 333 -19.30 10.76 1.45
N VAL A 334 -18.18 10.25 1.96
CA VAL A 334 -18.16 9.16 2.94
C VAL A 334 -17.42 9.61 4.20
N CYS A 335 -18.07 9.42 5.36
CA CYS A 335 -17.53 9.80 6.67
C CYS A 335 -16.40 8.85 7.12
N ILE A 336 -15.29 8.88 6.39
CA ILE A 336 -13.98 8.40 6.82
C ILE A 336 -13.03 9.59 6.84
N GLY A 337 -12.01 9.48 7.66
CA GLY A 337 -11.06 10.57 7.80
C GLY A 337 -9.90 10.23 8.72
N HIS A 338 -8.98 11.17 8.84
CA HIS A 338 -7.81 11.10 9.71
C HIS A 338 -7.82 12.25 10.73
N PRO A 339 -7.04 12.17 11.82
CA PRO A 339 -6.85 13.30 12.72
C PRO A 339 -6.36 14.54 11.96
N CYS A 340 -6.94 15.70 12.25
CA CYS A 340 -6.54 16.98 11.66
C CYS A 340 -6.45 18.08 12.73
N CYS A 341 -5.96 19.25 12.32
CA CYS A 341 -5.93 20.40 13.21
C CYS A 341 -7.36 20.82 13.62
N GLY A 342 -7.55 21.13 14.90
CA GLY A 342 -8.84 21.61 15.42
C GLY A 342 -9.25 23.02 15.01
N SER A 343 -8.41 23.73 14.26
CA SER A 343 -8.78 24.99 13.61
C SER A 343 -9.62 24.68 12.35
N HIS A 344 -10.77 25.33 12.21
CA HIS A 344 -11.73 25.02 11.16
C HIS A 344 -11.11 25.17 9.76
N ASN A 345 -11.29 24.16 8.91
CA ASN A 345 -10.72 24.07 7.56
C ASN A 345 -9.17 24.17 7.47
N CYS A 346 -8.46 23.98 8.58
CA CYS A 346 -6.99 23.95 8.55
C CYS A 346 -6.48 22.66 7.88
N LYS A 347 -5.79 22.83 6.75
CA LYS A 347 -5.17 21.73 5.97
C LYS A 347 -3.71 21.44 6.37
N THR A 348 -3.18 22.15 7.37
CA THR A 348 -1.80 21.94 7.82
C THR A 348 -1.71 20.64 8.63
N PRO A 349 -0.82 19.71 8.27
CA PRO A 349 -0.65 18.45 9.00
C PRO A 349 -0.32 18.66 10.48
N LEU A 350 -0.78 17.73 11.32
CA LEU A 350 -0.31 17.61 12.69
C LEU A 350 1.15 17.12 12.71
N LYS A 351 1.92 17.52 13.71
CA LYS A 351 3.29 17.01 13.89
C LYS A 351 3.26 15.59 14.47
N ASN A 352 2.32 15.32 15.37
CA ASN A 352 2.05 14.01 15.94
C ASN A 352 0.54 13.74 15.91
N ASN A 353 0.13 12.48 15.74
CA ASN A 353 -1.26 12.05 15.81
C ASN A 353 -1.93 12.28 17.19
N ARG A 354 -1.15 12.64 18.21
CA ARG A 354 -1.62 13.00 19.55
C ARG A 354 -1.88 14.50 19.72
N ASP A 355 -1.43 15.34 18.78
CA ASP A 355 -1.62 16.79 18.86
C ASP A 355 -3.07 17.17 18.49
N ARG A 356 -3.64 18.19 19.14
CA ARG A 356 -4.96 18.76 18.76
C ARG A 356 -4.84 19.85 17.70
N PHE A 357 -3.73 20.57 17.69
CA PHE A 357 -3.45 21.65 16.75
C PHE A 357 -2.15 21.42 15.98
N CYS A 358 -2.11 21.91 14.74
CA CYS A 358 -0.88 21.88 13.95
C CYS A 358 0.15 22.90 14.49
N PRO A 359 1.42 22.84 14.04
CA PRO A 359 2.45 23.78 14.50
C PRO A 359 2.10 25.27 14.36
N ILE A 360 1.28 25.63 13.35
CA ILE A 360 0.84 27.01 13.11
C ILE A 360 -0.21 27.46 14.14
N HIS A 361 -1.03 26.54 14.64
CA HIS A 361 -2.09 26.79 15.61
C HIS A 361 -1.74 26.30 17.01
N ALA A 362 -0.46 26.05 17.29
CA ALA A 362 0.00 25.53 18.58
C ALA A 362 -0.37 26.45 19.76
N ASN A 363 -0.53 27.75 19.51
CA ASN A 363 -0.98 28.73 20.49
C ASN A 363 -2.40 28.45 21.02
N LEU A 364 -3.26 27.78 20.23
CA LEU A 364 -4.63 27.43 20.65
C LEU A 364 -4.65 26.35 21.74
N GLU A 365 -3.55 25.60 21.91
CA GLU A 365 -3.41 24.62 23.00
C GLU A 365 -3.43 25.30 24.39
N HIS A 366 -3.13 26.59 24.45
CA HIS A 366 -3.11 27.39 25.68
C HIS A 366 -4.46 28.06 25.99
N LEU A 367 -5.47 27.91 25.12
CA LEU A 367 -6.80 28.49 25.28
C LEU A 367 -7.82 27.43 25.71
N CYS A 368 -8.86 27.88 26.41
CA CYS A 368 -9.94 27.02 26.85
C CYS A 368 -10.60 26.30 25.66
N SER A 369 -10.80 24.98 25.79
CA SER A 369 -11.35 24.15 24.72
C SER A 369 -12.86 24.32 24.49
N ILE A 370 -13.47 25.31 25.13
CA ILE A 370 -14.88 25.66 24.92
C ILE A 370 -14.93 26.66 23.77
N VAL A 371 -15.69 26.34 22.73
CA VAL A 371 -15.79 27.18 21.53
C VAL A 371 -16.33 28.56 21.93
N GLY A 372 -15.56 29.61 21.63
CA GLY A 372 -15.87 31.00 21.97
C GLY A 372 -15.33 31.47 23.34
N CYS A 373 -14.51 30.67 24.02
CA CYS A 373 -13.80 31.09 25.22
C CYS A 373 -12.31 31.33 24.95
N ASP A 374 -11.85 32.57 25.12
CA ASP A 374 -10.45 32.96 24.90
C ASP A 374 -9.62 33.01 26.19
N LEU A 375 -10.14 32.47 27.29
CA LEU A 375 -9.42 32.42 28.57
C LEU A 375 -8.34 31.32 28.55
N PRO A 376 -7.20 31.54 29.23
CA PRO A 376 -6.12 30.56 29.28
C PRO A 376 -6.53 29.30 30.05
N VAL A 377 -5.96 28.16 29.64
CA VAL A 377 -6.15 26.88 30.35
C VAL A 377 -5.47 26.88 31.72
N VAL A 378 -6.05 26.13 32.65
CA VAL A 378 -5.38 25.78 33.91
C VAL A 378 -4.33 24.71 33.64
N SER A 379 -3.16 24.81 34.29
CA SER A 379 -2.07 23.84 34.13
C SER A 379 -2.56 22.40 34.31
N GLY A 380 -2.27 21.54 33.34
CA GLY A 380 -2.69 20.13 33.33
C GLY A 380 -4.16 19.89 32.95
N ARG A 381 -4.90 20.92 32.52
CA ARG A 381 -6.29 20.83 32.05
C ARG A 381 -6.44 21.42 30.66
N LEU A 382 -7.55 21.10 30.01
CA LEU A 382 -7.93 21.64 28.69
C LEU A 382 -8.89 22.83 28.78
N THR A 383 -9.20 23.29 29.99
CA THR A 383 -10.20 24.32 30.29
C THR A 383 -9.66 25.40 31.20
N CYS A 384 -10.29 26.58 31.17
CA CYS A 384 -9.98 27.68 32.08
C CYS A 384 -10.48 27.43 33.51
N ALA A 385 -10.35 28.44 34.38
CA ALA A 385 -10.76 28.34 35.78
C ALA A 385 -12.29 28.32 35.99
N ASP A 386 -13.09 28.50 34.93
CA ASP A 386 -14.55 28.48 35.02
C ASP A 386 -15.05 27.09 35.47
N PRO A 387 -15.79 27.00 36.61
CA PRO A 387 -16.30 25.73 37.12
C PRO A 387 -17.18 24.96 36.13
N LEU A 388 -17.97 25.65 35.30
CA LEU A 388 -18.81 25.03 34.27
C LEU A 388 -17.95 24.39 33.19
N HIS A 389 -16.92 25.08 32.72
CA HIS A 389 -16.01 24.54 31.71
C HIS A 389 -15.25 23.32 32.25
N GLN A 390 -14.83 23.36 33.51
CA GLN A 390 -14.19 22.22 34.16
C GLN A 390 -15.12 21.01 34.31
N ALA A 391 -16.38 21.23 34.66
CA ALA A 391 -17.38 20.16 34.75
C ALA A 391 -17.62 19.51 33.38
N LEU A 392 -17.70 20.30 32.30
CA LEU A 392 -17.86 19.79 30.93
C LEU A 392 -16.71 18.87 30.50
N SER A 393 -15.47 19.22 30.86
CA SER A 393 -14.31 18.38 30.56
C SER A 393 -14.33 17.02 31.27
N GLN A 394 -15.08 16.87 32.37
CA GLN A 394 -15.21 15.60 33.09
C GLN A 394 -16.34 14.72 32.52
N LEU A 395 -17.31 15.34 31.84
CA LEU A 395 -18.45 14.67 31.21
C LEU A 395 -18.16 14.23 29.77
N ALA A 396 -17.19 14.86 29.10
CA ALA A 396 -16.82 14.55 27.74
C ALA A 396 -16.32 13.09 27.61
N THR A 397 -16.87 12.38 26.63
CA THR A 397 -16.45 11.00 26.33
C THR A 397 -15.37 11.00 25.24
N ILE A 398 -14.51 9.98 25.25
CA ILE A 398 -13.27 9.94 24.43
C ILE A 398 -13.55 9.90 22.90
N ASP A 399 -14.79 9.65 22.47
CA ASP A 399 -15.12 9.28 21.09
C ASP A 399 -15.84 10.35 20.24
N ASN A 400 -16.17 11.53 20.79
CA ASN A 400 -16.84 12.59 20.04
C ASN A 400 -15.88 13.75 19.72
N ASP A 401 -15.79 14.13 18.45
CA ASP A 401 -14.86 15.15 17.95
C ASP A 401 -15.33 16.59 18.20
N ASP A 402 -16.58 16.78 18.64
CA ASP A 402 -17.18 18.04 19.12
C ASP A 402 -18.44 17.73 19.97
N ASP A 403 -18.32 17.63 21.30
CA ASP A 403 -19.51 17.46 22.16
C ASP A 403 -20.28 18.79 22.26
N GLU A 404 -21.58 18.75 21.93
CA GLU A 404 -22.53 19.85 22.12
C GLU A 404 -23.34 19.58 23.40
N PHE A 405 -23.20 20.45 24.39
CA PHE A 405 -23.91 20.37 25.66
C PHE A 405 -24.99 21.44 25.74
N GLU A 406 -26.19 21.05 26.16
CA GLU A 406 -27.26 22.00 26.46
C GLU A 406 -27.18 22.43 27.93
N ILE A 407 -27.15 23.75 28.13
CA ILE A 407 -27.09 24.35 29.46
C ILE A 407 -28.42 25.00 29.78
N ASP A 408 -28.95 24.67 30.95
CA ASP A 408 -30.16 25.27 31.49
C ASP A 408 -29.93 26.73 31.95
N PRO A 409 -30.99 27.52 32.16
CA PRO A 409 -30.87 28.90 32.62
C PRO A 409 -30.18 29.06 33.99
N THR A 410 -29.97 27.97 34.75
CA THR A 410 -29.29 27.96 36.05
C THR A 410 -27.80 27.63 35.95
N GLY A 411 -27.28 27.39 34.74
CA GLY A 411 -25.87 27.11 34.49
C GLY A 411 -25.48 25.66 34.72
N ARG A 412 -26.44 24.71 34.68
CA ARG A 412 -26.17 23.27 34.79
C ARG A 412 -26.33 22.58 33.43
N VAL A 413 -25.57 21.51 33.23
CA VAL A 413 -25.69 20.63 32.05
C VAL A 413 -27.02 19.89 32.16
N ALA A 414 -27.86 19.98 31.14
CA ALA A 414 -29.15 19.29 31.11
C ALA A 414 -28.94 17.77 31.01
N ASP A 415 -29.58 16.98 31.87
CA ASP A 415 -29.53 15.52 31.82
C ASP A 415 -30.25 15.00 30.57
N ALA A 416 -29.51 14.38 29.65
CA ALA A 416 -30.05 13.78 28.42
C ALA A 416 -30.99 12.57 28.66
N ALA A 417 -31.23 12.17 29.92
CA ALA A 417 -31.94 10.94 30.27
C ALA A 417 -33.45 11.10 30.58
N LEU A 418 -34.04 12.29 30.52
CA LEU A 418 -35.45 12.50 30.88
C LEU A 418 -36.22 13.34 29.85
N HIS A 419 -36.37 12.82 28.63
CA HIS A 419 -37.45 13.27 27.74
C HIS A 419 -38.72 12.45 27.97
N THR A 420 -39.44 12.73 29.04
CA THR A 420 -40.89 12.47 29.14
C THR A 420 -41.64 13.79 29.06
N SER A 421 -42.29 13.99 27.91
CA SER A 421 -43.37 14.93 27.57
C SER A 421 -43.61 16.19 28.43
N ALA A 422 -43.63 17.32 27.71
CA ALA A 422 -44.29 18.59 28.03
C ALA A 422 -43.63 19.47 29.12
N GLN A 423 -42.59 20.20 28.73
CA GLN A 423 -42.25 21.48 29.35
C GLN A 423 -42.14 22.59 28.30
N PRO A 424 -42.42 23.86 28.66
CA PRO A 424 -42.39 24.99 27.74
C PRO A 424 -40.96 25.22 27.24
N ALA A 425 -40.81 25.71 26.01
CA ALA A 425 -39.52 25.99 25.39
C ALA A 425 -38.71 27.04 26.19
N THR A 426 -37.90 26.58 27.14
CA THR A 426 -36.81 27.37 27.71
C THR A 426 -35.63 27.35 26.75
N THR A 427 -35.13 28.52 26.38
CA THR A 427 -33.98 28.66 25.47
C THR A 427 -32.69 28.19 26.16
N HIS A 428 -32.37 26.90 26.01
CA HIS A 428 -31.11 26.34 26.45
C HIS A 428 -29.94 26.92 25.65
N LYS A 429 -28.84 27.28 26.33
CA LYS A 429 -27.62 27.74 25.66
C LYS A 429 -26.80 26.51 25.27
N LYS A 430 -26.52 26.36 23.98
CA LYS A 430 -25.64 25.29 23.48
C LYS A 430 -24.18 25.71 23.61
N LEU A 431 -23.38 24.93 24.32
CA LEU A 431 -21.91 25.06 24.33
C LEU A 431 -21.30 23.91 23.56
N ARG A 432 -20.38 24.24 22.64
CA ARG A 432 -19.57 23.25 21.92
C ARG A 432 -18.18 23.17 22.53
N THR A 433 -17.61 21.97 22.52
CA THR A 433 -16.33 21.70 23.17
C THR A 433 -15.38 20.96 22.24
N LYS A 434 -14.07 21.18 22.40
CA LYS A 434 -12.97 20.60 21.60
C LYS A 434 -11.96 19.87 22.49
N PHE A 435 -12.45 18.97 23.34
CA PHE A 435 -11.60 18.23 24.26
C PHE A 435 -10.78 17.13 23.59
N THR A 436 -11.27 16.63 22.46
CA THR A 436 -10.65 15.60 21.64
C THR A 436 -9.97 16.23 20.42
N ARG A 437 -9.26 15.40 19.65
CA ARG A 437 -8.67 15.80 18.37
C ARG A 437 -9.79 15.98 17.35
N SER A 438 -9.71 17.00 16.51
CA SER A 438 -10.60 17.08 15.37
C SER A 438 -10.22 16.08 14.28
N ARG A 439 -11.17 15.76 13.42
CA ARG A 439 -11.00 14.88 12.28
C ARG A 439 -11.47 15.56 11.01
N THR A 440 -10.96 15.08 9.89
CA THR A 440 -11.56 15.43 8.60
C THR A 440 -13.01 14.94 8.56
N HIS A 441 -13.87 15.74 7.92
CA HIS A 441 -15.30 15.52 7.87
C HIS A 441 -15.64 14.28 7.03
N ASN A 442 -15.19 14.26 5.77
CA ASN A 442 -15.44 13.16 4.86
C ASN A 442 -14.36 13.10 3.77
N GLU A 443 -14.28 11.94 3.12
CA GLU A 443 -13.66 11.81 1.81
C GLU A 443 -14.75 12.03 0.75
N GLN A 444 -14.50 12.91 -0.21
CA GLN A 444 -15.37 13.13 -1.35
C GLN A 444 -14.84 12.33 -2.52
N LEU A 445 -15.71 11.54 -3.16
CA LEU A 445 -15.35 10.77 -4.34
C LEU A 445 -16.02 11.33 -5.60
N ALA A 446 -15.36 11.16 -6.74
CA ALA A 446 -15.95 11.27 -8.06
C ALA A 446 -15.89 9.88 -8.72
N VAL A 447 -17.06 9.32 -9.06
CA VAL A 447 -17.22 7.94 -9.50
C VAL A 447 -17.99 7.90 -10.80
N ALA A 448 -17.50 7.17 -11.80
CA ALA A 448 -18.25 6.91 -13.02
C ALA A 448 -19.41 5.92 -12.74
N PRO A 449 -20.55 5.99 -13.45
CA PRO A 449 -21.67 5.04 -13.32
C PRO A 449 -21.31 3.55 -13.40
N CYS A 450 -20.15 3.22 -14.00
CA CYS A 450 -19.62 1.86 -14.10
C CYS A 450 -18.89 1.37 -12.84
N GLY A 451 -18.67 2.23 -11.84
CA GLY A 451 -17.98 1.94 -10.59
C GLY A 451 -16.50 2.30 -10.56
N MET A 452 -15.97 2.95 -11.60
CA MET A 452 -14.59 3.44 -11.62
C MET A 452 -14.47 4.72 -10.78
N ILE A 453 -13.49 4.77 -9.89
CA ILE A 453 -13.22 5.96 -9.06
C ILE A 453 -12.27 6.87 -9.83
N LEU A 454 -12.76 8.04 -10.23
CA LEU A 454 -12.05 9.00 -11.09
C LEU A 454 -11.25 10.03 -10.27
N GLY A 455 -11.66 10.29 -9.02
CA GLY A 455 -11.00 11.24 -8.16
C GLY A 455 -11.44 11.14 -6.70
N ARG A 456 -10.61 11.65 -5.80
CA ARG A 456 -10.86 11.77 -4.37
C ARG A 456 -10.35 13.12 -3.87
N ASP A 457 -11.04 13.71 -2.89
CA ASP A 457 -10.51 14.82 -2.09
C ASP A 457 -10.99 14.73 -0.64
N THR A 458 -10.18 15.23 0.29
CA THR A 458 -10.51 15.22 1.72
C THR A 458 -11.17 16.53 2.13
N MET A 459 -12.35 16.44 2.73
CA MET A 459 -13.09 17.58 3.28
C MET A 459 -12.79 17.72 4.77
N PHE A 460 -12.36 18.92 5.20
CA PHE A 460 -11.88 19.13 6.58
C PHE A 460 -12.99 19.53 7.54
N GLY A 461 -13.56 20.73 7.40
CA GLY A 461 -14.51 21.26 8.38
C GLY A 461 -15.99 21.00 8.08
N ALA A 462 -16.33 20.69 6.82
CA ALA A 462 -17.67 20.35 6.37
C ALA A 462 -17.62 19.81 4.93
N GLU A 463 -18.66 19.09 4.53
CA GLU A 463 -18.99 18.86 3.12
C GLU A 463 -19.58 20.14 2.50
N GLY A 464 -18.75 21.18 2.40
CA GLY A 464 -19.15 22.47 1.88
C GLY A 464 -19.35 22.43 0.36
N VAL A 465 -20.46 22.98 -0.12
CA VAL A 465 -20.78 23.09 -1.56
C VAL A 465 -19.64 23.75 -2.35
N ALA A 466 -19.00 24.78 -1.80
CA ALA A 466 -17.84 25.43 -2.41
C ALA A 466 -16.64 24.48 -2.55
N SER A 467 -16.36 23.66 -1.53
CA SER A 467 -15.28 22.66 -1.56
C SER A 467 -15.54 21.57 -2.60
N VAL A 468 -16.81 21.12 -2.73
CA VAL A 468 -17.21 20.17 -3.78
C VAL A 468 -17.04 20.78 -5.17
N ALA A 469 -17.43 22.04 -5.36
CA ALA A 469 -17.22 22.75 -6.63
C ALA A 469 -15.72 22.86 -6.99
N GLU A 470 -14.86 23.22 -6.03
CA GLU A 470 -13.41 23.27 -6.22
C GLU A 470 -12.82 21.89 -6.55
N PHE A 471 -13.27 20.84 -5.85
CA PHE A 471 -12.87 19.46 -6.11
C PHE A 471 -13.19 19.04 -7.55
N LEU A 472 -14.43 19.28 -8.00
CA LEU A 472 -14.89 18.94 -9.35
C LEU A 472 -14.09 19.68 -10.42
N LYS A 473 -13.81 20.98 -10.21
CA LYS A 473 -12.98 21.79 -11.11
C LYS A 473 -11.54 21.30 -11.19
N ARG A 474 -10.96 20.94 -10.04
CA ARG A 474 -9.57 20.46 -9.96
C ARG A 474 -9.41 19.11 -10.64
N THR A 475 -10.40 18.25 -10.47
CA THR A 475 -10.44 16.91 -11.06
C THR A 475 -10.66 17.00 -12.57
N PHE A 476 -11.74 17.62 -13.02
CA PHE A 476 -12.11 17.68 -14.45
C PHE A 476 -11.66 18.98 -15.13
N ARG A 477 -10.39 19.34 -14.93
CA ARG A 477 -9.83 20.62 -15.42
C ARG A 477 -9.69 20.72 -16.94
N MET A 478 -9.61 19.59 -17.64
CA MET A 478 -9.45 19.57 -19.10
C MET A 478 -10.81 19.36 -19.75
N GLU A 479 -11.12 20.15 -20.78
CA GLU A 479 -12.42 20.07 -21.46
C GLU A 479 -12.68 18.68 -22.06
N ALA A 480 -11.63 17.95 -22.48
CA ALA A 480 -11.72 16.61 -23.04
C ALA A 480 -12.28 15.54 -22.07
N ILE A 481 -12.12 15.73 -20.75
CA ILE A 481 -12.58 14.79 -19.71
C ILE A 481 -13.73 15.35 -18.88
N LYS A 482 -14.21 16.54 -19.23
CA LYS A 482 -15.30 17.19 -18.52
C LYS A 482 -16.59 16.39 -18.71
N PRO A 483 -17.31 16.05 -17.62
CA PRO A 483 -18.55 15.32 -17.75
C PRO A 483 -19.66 16.20 -18.31
N ASP A 484 -20.58 15.58 -19.03
CA ASP A 484 -21.79 16.26 -19.53
C ASP A 484 -22.81 16.42 -18.39
N HIS A 485 -22.81 15.49 -17.42
CA HIS A 485 -23.66 15.55 -16.22
C HIS A 485 -22.91 15.17 -14.95
N ILE A 486 -23.28 15.82 -13.84
CA ILE A 486 -22.83 15.49 -12.49
C ILE A 486 -24.04 15.16 -11.63
N PHE A 487 -24.02 13.98 -11.01
CA PHE A 487 -24.99 13.57 -10.00
C PHE A 487 -24.43 13.81 -8.59
N PHE A 488 -25.22 14.46 -7.75
CA PHE A 488 -24.88 14.74 -6.35
C PHE A 488 -26.15 14.95 -5.55
N ASP A 489 -26.23 14.39 -4.34
CA ASP A 489 -27.40 14.50 -3.47
C ASP A 489 -27.78 15.96 -3.17
N ASN A 490 -26.77 16.82 -2.97
CA ASN A 490 -26.98 18.24 -2.70
C ASN A 490 -26.78 19.14 -3.94
N ASN A 491 -27.10 18.61 -5.14
CA ASN A 491 -26.92 19.38 -6.38
C ASN A 491 -27.77 20.64 -6.45
N CYS A 492 -28.91 20.71 -5.76
CA CYS A 492 -29.70 21.94 -5.72
C CYS A 492 -28.92 23.11 -5.10
N SER A 493 -28.14 22.86 -4.04
CA SER A 493 -27.31 23.89 -3.43
C SER A 493 -26.07 24.17 -4.28
N LEU A 494 -25.50 23.13 -4.91
CA LEU A 494 -24.38 23.30 -5.86
C LEU A 494 -24.77 24.16 -7.05
N ALA A 495 -25.88 23.85 -7.71
CA ALA A 495 -26.39 24.60 -8.85
C ALA A 495 -26.69 26.07 -8.51
N GLN A 496 -27.20 26.35 -7.30
CA GLN A 496 -27.35 27.74 -6.84
C GLN A 496 -26.00 28.44 -6.67
N HIS A 497 -25.03 27.76 -6.05
CA HIS A 497 -23.71 28.31 -5.79
C HIS A 497 -22.93 28.61 -7.08
N VAL A 498 -23.00 27.72 -8.07
CA VAL A 498 -22.21 27.79 -9.31
C VAL A 498 -22.96 28.42 -10.48
N LYS A 499 -24.15 28.98 -10.26
CA LYS A 499 -25.01 29.52 -11.33
C LYS A 499 -24.33 30.55 -12.24
N LEU A 500 -23.38 31.32 -11.71
CA LEU A 500 -22.64 32.36 -12.44
C LEU A 500 -21.22 31.91 -12.83
N ASP A 501 -20.91 30.63 -12.65
CA ASP A 501 -19.59 30.07 -12.87
C ASP A 501 -19.49 29.44 -14.27
N PRO A 502 -18.69 30.03 -15.19
CA PRO A 502 -18.64 29.59 -16.59
C PRO A 502 -18.22 28.12 -16.75
N TYR A 503 -17.51 27.57 -15.76
CA TYR A 503 -17.10 26.18 -15.79
C TYR A 503 -18.30 25.22 -15.88
N PHE A 504 -19.42 25.55 -15.23
CA PHE A 504 -20.60 24.66 -15.13
C PHE A 504 -21.68 24.93 -16.19
N ASN A 505 -21.52 25.93 -17.06
CA ASN A 505 -22.55 26.32 -18.04
C ASN A 505 -23.04 25.18 -18.95
N ASN A 506 -22.17 24.22 -19.25
CA ASN A 506 -22.46 23.09 -20.14
C ASN A 506 -22.51 21.75 -19.38
N ILE A 507 -22.69 21.78 -18.06
CA ILE A 507 -22.79 20.59 -17.23
C ILE A 507 -24.21 20.51 -16.66
N GLY A 508 -24.92 19.43 -16.94
CA GLY A 508 -26.18 19.12 -16.26
C GLY A 508 -25.94 18.77 -14.79
N LEU A 509 -26.61 19.46 -13.87
CA LEU A 509 -26.50 19.25 -12.44
C LEU A 509 -27.80 18.66 -11.89
N SER A 510 -27.95 17.34 -11.94
CA SER A 510 -29.15 16.66 -11.46
C SER A 510 -28.94 16.00 -10.10
N VAL A 511 -29.95 16.08 -9.24
CA VAL A 511 -29.93 15.33 -7.98
C VAL A 511 -29.97 13.83 -8.28
N ASP A 512 -29.30 13.02 -7.46
CA ASP A 512 -29.43 11.56 -7.52
C ASP A 512 -30.91 11.13 -7.57
N VAL A 513 -31.23 10.16 -8.42
CA VAL A 513 -32.61 9.74 -8.68
C VAL A 513 -33.31 9.25 -7.41
N PHE A 514 -32.62 8.51 -6.55
CA PHE A 514 -33.18 8.02 -5.30
C PHE A 514 -33.36 9.16 -4.30
N HIS A 515 -32.34 10.02 -4.13
CA HIS A 515 -32.43 11.18 -3.24
C HIS A 515 -33.55 12.14 -3.65
N PHE A 516 -33.70 12.39 -4.96
CA PHE A 516 -34.79 13.19 -5.52
C PHE A 516 -36.16 12.61 -5.18
N LYS A 517 -36.37 11.31 -5.36
CA LYS A 517 -37.65 10.63 -5.09
C LYS A 517 -37.99 10.54 -3.60
N CYS A 518 -36.99 10.34 -2.73
CA CYS A 518 -37.21 9.96 -1.34
C CYS A 518 -36.97 11.08 -0.32
N LYS A 519 -36.19 12.11 -0.66
CA LYS A 519 -35.69 13.11 0.31
C LYS A 519 -36.00 14.55 -0.06
N HIS A 520 -36.27 14.87 -1.33
CA HIS A 520 -36.71 16.21 -1.71
C HIS A 520 -38.22 16.37 -1.59
N LYS A 521 -38.64 17.49 -0.98
CA LYS A 521 -40.04 17.90 -1.01
C LYS A 521 -40.40 18.39 -2.41
N GLU A 522 -41.56 18.01 -2.92
CA GLU A 522 -42.11 18.52 -4.20
C GLU A 522 -42.18 20.05 -4.24
N THR A 523 -42.27 20.69 -3.07
CA THR A 523 -42.33 22.15 -2.92
C THR A 523 -40.99 22.87 -3.15
N HIS A 524 -39.87 22.15 -3.30
CA HIS A 524 -38.56 22.76 -3.57
C HIS A 524 -38.40 23.08 -5.07
N THR A 525 -39.09 24.13 -5.52
CA THR A 525 -39.24 24.54 -6.95
C THR A 525 -37.91 24.65 -7.68
N PHE A 526 -36.89 25.25 -7.07
CA PHE A 526 -35.57 25.38 -7.71
C PHE A 526 -34.98 24.03 -8.12
N CYS A 527 -35.12 22.99 -7.28
CA CYS A 527 -34.62 21.65 -7.58
C CYS A 527 -35.41 21.00 -8.71
N GLN A 528 -36.74 21.17 -8.70
CA GLN A 528 -37.63 20.65 -9.75
C GLN A 528 -37.32 21.26 -11.12
N GLU A 529 -37.00 22.55 -11.17
CA GLU A 529 -36.73 23.28 -12.40
C GLU A 529 -35.31 23.08 -12.94
N ASN A 530 -34.30 22.94 -12.06
CA ASN A 530 -32.89 23.00 -12.47
C ASN A 530 -32.13 21.68 -12.27
N CYS A 531 -32.63 20.78 -11.41
CA CYS A 531 -31.89 19.59 -10.98
C CYS A 531 -32.70 18.29 -11.09
N ASN A 532 -33.88 18.33 -11.72
CA ASN A 532 -34.69 17.15 -11.92
C ASN A 532 -34.09 16.26 -13.03
N PRO A 533 -33.63 15.03 -12.73
CA PRO A 533 -33.04 14.16 -13.74
C PRO A 533 -34.00 13.84 -14.91
N ALA A 534 -35.32 13.89 -14.69
CA ALA A 534 -36.33 13.63 -15.73
C ALA A 534 -36.43 14.75 -16.77
N ALA A 535 -35.85 15.92 -16.48
CA ALA A 535 -35.77 17.02 -17.44
C ALA A 535 -34.69 16.81 -18.51
N PHE A 536 -33.86 15.77 -18.40
CA PHE A 536 -32.74 15.48 -19.31
C PHE A 536 -33.02 14.18 -20.09
N PRO A 537 -33.53 14.26 -21.33
CA PRO A 537 -33.90 13.08 -22.13
C PRO A 537 -32.73 12.12 -22.37
N GLU A 538 -31.50 12.64 -22.44
CA GLU A 538 -30.28 11.85 -22.63
C GLU A 538 -29.94 10.91 -21.47
N LEU A 539 -30.54 11.10 -20.28
CA LEU A 539 -30.37 10.24 -19.10
C LEU A 539 -31.38 9.07 -19.06
N ILE A 540 -32.48 9.17 -19.81
CA ILE A 540 -33.57 8.19 -19.83
C ILE A 540 -33.20 7.00 -20.73
N SER A 541 -33.47 5.77 -20.30
CA SER A 541 -33.19 4.55 -21.07
C SER A 541 -33.96 4.50 -22.40
N ASP A 542 -33.49 3.68 -23.35
CA ASP A 542 -34.09 3.58 -24.70
C ASP A 542 -35.56 3.11 -24.68
N ASP A 543 -35.96 2.36 -23.65
CA ASP A 543 -37.33 1.88 -23.44
C ASP A 543 -38.25 2.91 -22.75
N GLY A 544 -37.69 4.03 -22.27
CA GLY A 544 -38.41 5.06 -21.53
C GLY A 544 -38.89 4.64 -20.13
N GLN A 545 -38.54 3.44 -19.65
CA GLN A 545 -39.04 2.88 -18.38
C GLN A 545 -38.05 3.06 -17.22
N GLY A 546 -36.84 3.56 -17.48
CA GLY A 546 -35.80 3.70 -16.46
C GLY A 546 -34.71 4.70 -16.81
N TRP A 547 -33.56 4.52 -16.17
CA TRP A 547 -32.39 5.38 -16.33
C TRP A 547 -31.28 4.61 -17.01
N TYR A 548 -30.56 5.27 -17.92
CA TYR A 548 -29.41 4.66 -18.58
C TYR A 548 -28.23 4.51 -17.62
N PHE A 549 -27.99 5.51 -16.78
CA PHE A 549 -26.87 5.54 -15.84
C PHE A 549 -27.28 5.14 -14.44
N ASN A 550 -26.40 4.40 -13.75
CA ASN A 550 -26.57 4.08 -12.33
C ASN A 550 -26.16 5.28 -11.47
N SER A 551 -27.13 6.04 -10.95
CA SER A 551 -26.86 7.20 -10.10
C SER A 551 -26.47 6.83 -8.66
N SER A 552 -26.85 5.64 -8.17
CA SER A 552 -26.51 5.17 -6.81
C SER A 552 -25.12 4.52 -6.69
N ILE A 553 -24.30 4.59 -7.74
CA ILE A 553 -22.99 3.92 -7.74
C ILE A 553 -22.04 4.50 -6.69
N ALA A 554 -22.17 5.80 -6.37
CA ALA A 554 -21.34 6.45 -5.38
C ALA A 554 -21.64 5.90 -3.97
N GLU A 555 -22.91 5.69 -3.62
CA GLU A 555 -23.30 5.03 -2.36
C GLU A 555 -22.71 3.61 -2.25
N GLN A 556 -22.79 2.82 -3.32
CA GLN A 556 -22.20 1.46 -3.35
C GLN A 556 -20.67 1.50 -3.20
N THR A 557 -20.02 2.50 -3.79
CA THR A 557 -18.57 2.73 -3.67
C THR A 557 -18.22 3.20 -2.26
N ASN A 558 -19.07 4.03 -1.66
CA ASN A 558 -18.97 4.52 -0.29
C ASN A 558 -19.10 3.39 0.73
N VAL A 559 -19.91 2.35 0.46
CA VAL A 559 -19.89 1.13 1.28
C VAL A 559 -18.51 0.48 1.28
N TRP A 560 -17.84 0.42 0.12
CA TRP A 560 -16.50 -0.16 0.06
C TRP A 560 -15.48 0.70 0.79
N ILE A 561 -15.34 1.97 0.45
CA ILE A 561 -14.33 2.81 1.10
C ILE A 561 -14.65 3.04 2.60
N GLY A 562 -15.94 3.05 2.96
CA GLY A 562 -16.43 3.13 4.33
C GLY A 562 -16.07 1.90 5.18
N GLY A 563 -15.76 0.76 4.57
CA GLY A 563 -15.26 -0.43 5.28
C GLY A 563 -13.95 -0.17 6.04
N TYR A 564 -13.13 0.79 5.60
CA TYR A 564 -11.94 1.24 6.31
C TYR A 564 -12.24 1.94 7.65
N HIS A 565 -13.51 2.28 7.90
CA HIS A 565 -14.00 2.82 9.17
C HIS A 565 -14.28 1.73 10.23
N ALA A 566 -14.34 0.44 9.86
CA ALA A 566 -14.64 -0.68 10.74
C ALA A 566 -13.51 -0.96 11.76
N VAL A 567 -13.84 -1.50 12.94
CA VAL A 567 -12.97 -1.55 14.15
C VAL A 567 -11.51 -2.00 13.88
N GLY A 568 -11.29 -3.00 13.02
CA GLY A 568 -9.95 -3.49 12.67
C GLY A 568 -9.11 -2.49 11.88
N ALA A 569 -9.61 -2.02 10.74
CA ALA A 569 -8.94 -0.99 9.92
C ALA A 569 -8.92 0.39 10.60
N ARG A 570 -9.94 0.69 11.40
CA ARG A 570 -10.10 1.91 12.21
C ARG A 570 -8.88 2.14 13.10
N ARG A 571 -8.37 1.12 13.78
CA ARG A 571 -7.23 1.29 14.70
C ARG A 571 -5.96 1.70 13.92
N SER A 572 -5.64 0.99 12.84
CA SER A 572 -4.44 1.25 12.03
C SER A 572 -4.53 2.56 11.24
N LEU A 573 -5.67 2.87 10.61
CA LEU A 573 -5.81 4.09 9.80
C LEU A 573 -5.99 5.35 10.65
N ARG A 574 -6.66 5.28 11.80
CA ARG A 574 -6.95 6.48 12.61
C ARG A 574 -5.93 6.82 13.67
N LEU A 575 -5.21 5.83 14.21
CA LEU A 575 -4.29 6.06 15.34
C LEU A 575 -2.82 6.04 14.91
N GLU A 576 -2.48 5.29 13.86
CA GLU A 576 -1.07 4.97 13.55
C GLU A 576 -0.53 5.76 12.33
N MET A 577 -1.39 6.36 11.50
CA MET A 577 -0.96 7.06 10.29
C MET A 577 -1.09 8.57 10.38
N LEU A 578 -0.01 9.26 10.00
CA LEU A 578 -0.07 10.69 9.65
C LEU A 578 -0.71 10.84 8.27
N VAL A 579 -1.18 12.05 7.95
CA VAL A 579 -1.91 12.38 6.71
C VAL A 579 -1.23 11.85 5.44
N ASP A 580 0.09 12.00 5.32
CA ASP A 580 0.81 11.54 4.13
C ASP A 580 0.67 10.02 3.91
N LYS A 581 0.77 9.24 4.98
CA LYS A 581 0.62 7.77 4.91
C LYS A 581 -0.84 7.37 4.67
N TYR A 582 -1.78 8.12 5.25
CA TYR A 582 -3.22 7.93 5.04
C TYR A 582 -3.63 8.15 3.58
N ASP A 583 -3.25 9.29 3.00
CA ASP A 583 -3.56 9.62 1.61
C ASP A 583 -2.93 8.63 0.64
N PHE A 584 -1.65 8.29 0.89
CA PHE A 584 -0.96 7.29 0.09
C PHE A 584 -1.66 5.95 0.14
N PHE A 585 -2.06 5.49 1.33
CA PHE A 585 -2.77 4.23 1.48
C PHE A 585 -4.10 4.22 0.71
N LEU A 586 -4.96 5.23 0.91
CA LEU A 586 -6.26 5.29 0.24
C LEU A 586 -6.12 5.33 -1.28
N ASP A 587 -5.21 6.14 -1.79
CA ASP A 587 -5.00 6.23 -3.23
C ASP A 587 -4.49 4.90 -3.80
N GLN A 588 -3.62 4.19 -3.08
CA GLN A 588 -3.15 2.87 -3.51
C GLN A 588 -4.26 1.81 -3.49
N MET A 589 -5.16 1.86 -2.50
CA MET A 589 -6.35 1.01 -2.49
C MET A 589 -7.28 1.34 -3.65
N ILE A 590 -7.52 2.63 -3.94
CA ILE A 590 -8.31 3.06 -5.09
C ILE A 590 -7.70 2.58 -6.41
N LEU A 591 -6.39 2.69 -6.59
CA LEU A 591 -5.68 2.19 -7.77
C LEU A 591 -5.94 0.69 -7.97
N ARG A 592 -5.79 -0.11 -6.92
CA ARG A 592 -6.03 -1.57 -6.98
C ARG A 592 -7.49 -1.89 -7.26
N ARG A 593 -8.41 -1.21 -6.59
CA ARG A 593 -9.84 -1.34 -6.81
C ARG A 593 -10.21 -1.05 -8.25
N ASN A 594 -9.67 0.04 -8.82
CA ASN A 594 -9.89 0.42 -10.21
C ASN A 594 -9.34 -0.62 -11.20
N ARG A 595 -8.15 -1.19 -10.95
CA ARG A 595 -7.62 -2.29 -11.78
C ARG A 595 -8.58 -3.49 -11.80
N MET A 596 -9.16 -3.86 -10.66
CA MET A 596 -10.15 -4.95 -10.56
C MET A 596 -11.47 -4.59 -11.25
N THR A 597 -11.98 -3.37 -11.05
CA THR A 597 -13.21 -2.90 -11.70
C THR A 597 -13.05 -2.85 -13.21
N ARG A 598 -11.91 -2.35 -13.71
CA ARG A 598 -11.60 -2.32 -15.14
C ARG A 598 -11.59 -3.72 -15.74
N ALA A 599 -10.89 -4.67 -15.11
CA ALA A 599 -10.88 -6.06 -15.57
C ALA A 599 -12.29 -6.69 -15.57
N LYS A 600 -13.12 -6.37 -14.57
CA LYS A 600 -14.53 -6.79 -14.53
C LYS A 600 -15.34 -6.18 -15.67
N LEU A 601 -15.13 -4.91 -16.02
CA LEU A 601 -15.81 -4.24 -17.13
C LEU A 601 -15.39 -4.84 -18.49
N ASP A 602 -14.11 -5.13 -18.67
CA ASP A 602 -13.58 -5.83 -19.84
C ASP A 602 -14.25 -7.22 -20.00
N ALA A 603 -14.28 -8.02 -18.92
CA ALA A 603 -14.92 -9.33 -18.93
C ALA A 603 -16.43 -9.28 -19.22
N GLN A 604 -17.09 -8.16 -18.92
CA GLN A 604 -18.50 -7.91 -19.22
C GLN A 604 -18.73 -7.34 -20.62
N GLY A 605 -17.69 -7.14 -21.42
CA GLY A 605 -17.79 -6.58 -22.77
C GLY A 605 -18.15 -5.09 -22.79
N ALA A 606 -17.93 -4.36 -21.69
CA ALA A 606 -18.27 -2.93 -21.59
C ALA A 606 -17.25 -2.01 -22.30
N ARG A 607 -16.19 -2.58 -22.89
CA ARG A 607 -15.14 -1.89 -23.68
C ARG A 607 -14.52 -0.69 -22.94
N PRO A 608 -13.97 -0.87 -21.73
CA PRO A 608 -13.31 0.21 -21.01
C PRO A 608 -12.06 0.71 -21.76
N SER A 609 -11.96 2.02 -21.89
CA SER A 609 -10.85 2.73 -22.53
C SER A 609 -10.59 4.06 -21.82
N ASN A 610 -9.64 4.84 -22.32
CA ASN A 610 -9.29 6.15 -21.79
C ASN A 610 -9.35 7.20 -22.89
N TRP A 611 -9.90 8.38 -22.59
CA TRP A 611 -9.87 9.52 -23.50
C TRP A 611 -8.43 9.93 -23.79
N PRO A 612 -8.09 10.27 -25.05
CA PRO A 612 -6.81 10.89 -25.35
C PRO A 612 -6.81 12.30 -24.75
N VAL A 613 -5.81 12.59 -23.91
CA VAL A 613 -5.62 13.88 -23.22
C VAL A 613 -4.25 14.45 -23.49
#